data_AF-A0A1C4CGY3-F1
#
_entry.id   AF-A0A1C4CGY3-F1
#
_cell.length_a   1.000
_cell.length_b   1.000
_cell.length_c   1.000
_cell.angle_alpha   90.00
_cell.angle_beta   90.00
_cell.angle_gamma   90.00
#
_symmetry.space_group_name_H-M   'P 1'
#
loop_
_entity.id
_entity.type
_entity.pdbx_description
1 polymer ?
#
loop_
_entity_poly.entity_id
_entity_poly.type
_entity_poly.pdbx_seq_one_letter_code
_entity_poly.pdbx_strand_id
1 'polypeptide(L)'
;MKNIEILNKYIEGFSDTLPTWLKHLIEAEEIHQNYENVQVLETLKTDAVLYYVHRTLQVLDGLPLDEEAYRIIEKVLTYSELAKVGSLKQREQWKKNGINLFVHNEGSADIFSDIQFIGRVETNLNSTEYLFIRDLIRTHGLIGQYIRGEARLDSHVDLINTYKEEYRDVRLKEILYYLNQCIIEGVSKALWSEVKNDVKITIDGLFDGYMEPFTSRIHRLTPKHKGQYLKKI
;
A
#
# COMPACT_ATOMS: atom_id res chain seq x y z
N MET A 1 9.93 -0.76 -19.17
CA MET A 1 10.82 -1.00 -18.01
C MET A 1 9.92 -1.00 -16.79
N LYS A 2 9.93 -2.10 -16.04
CA LYS A 2 9.15 -2.25 -14.80
C LYS A 2 9.73 -1.36 -13.70
N ASN A 3 8.93 -0.94 -12.73
CA ASN A 3 9.39 -0.11 -11.61
C ASN A 3 10.44 -0.83 -10.75
N ILE A 4 10.37 -2.17 -10.64
CA ILE A 4 11.40 -2.95 -9.94
C ILE A 4 12.77 -2.85 -10.62
N GLU A 5 12.83 -2.79 -11.94
CA GLU A 5 14.08 -2.64 -12.69
C GLU A 5 14.70 -1.25 -12.47
N ILE A 6 13.86 -0.20 -12.41
CA ILE A 6 14.30 1.16 -12.07
C ILE A 6 14.88 1.20 -10.65
N LEU A 7 14.18 0.56 -9.71
CA LEU A 7 14.57 0.55 -8.30
C LEU A 7 15.86 -0.25 -8.07
N ASN A 8 16.03 -1.38 -8.75
CA ASN A 8 17.27 -2.17 -8.73
C ASN A 8 18.45 -1.35 -9.24
N LYS A 9 18.30 -0.67 -10.39
CA LYS A 9 19.35 0.21 -10.93
C LYS A 9 19.78 1.29 -9.92
N TYR A 10 18.81 1.94 -9.27
CA TYR A 10 19.10 2.94 -8.25
C TYR A 10 19.86 2.34 -7.05
N ILE A 11 19.41 1.19 -6.53
CA ILE A 11 20.07 0.49 -5.41
C ILE A 11 21.49 0.03 -5.78
N GLU A 12 21.73 -0.35 -7.03
CA GLU A 12 23.04 -0.72 -7.56
C GLU A 12 23.98 0.49 -7.81
N GLY A 13 23.52 1.71 -7.54
CA GLY A 13 24.29 2.95 -7.67
C GLY A 13 24.21 3.60 -9.06
N PHE A 14 23.33 3.13 -9.95
CA PHE A 14 23.07 3.78 -11.22
C PHE A 14 22.03 4.89 -11.06
N SER A 15 22.44 6.13 -11.33
CA SER A 15 21.61 7.33 -11.20
C SER A 15 21.32 7.94 -12.57
N ASP A 16 20.40 7.33 -13.32
CA ASP A 16 19.77 7.96 -14.48
C ASP A 16 18.72 9.00 -14.02
N THR A 17 17.98 9.62 -14.95
CA THR A 17 16.78 10.42 -14.63
C THR A 17 15.76 9.60 -13.84
N LEU A 18 15.67 9.88 -12.53
CA LEU A 18 14.75 9.18 -11.63
C LEU A 18 13.30 9.64 -11.83
N PRO A 19 12.32 8.72 -11.81
CA PRO A 19 10.92 9.08 -11.80
C PRO A 19 10.55 9.82 -10.51
N THR A 20 9.52 10.68 -10.58
CA THR A 20 9.09 11.53 -9.45
C THR A 20 8.78 10.76 -8.18
N TRP A 21 8.15 9.58 -8.30
CA TRP A 21 7.85 8.74 -7.13
C TRP A 21 9.12 8.30 -6.40
N LEU A 22 10.18 7.94 -7.15
CA LEU A 22 11.43 7.46 -6.57
C LEU A 22 12.19 8.62 -5.93
N LYS A 23 12.17 9.81 -6.54
CA LYS A 23 12.70 11.04 -5.92
C LYS A 23 12.08 11.27 -4.55
N HIS A 24 10.75 11.19 -4.44
CA HIS A 24 10.08 11.37 -3.15
C HIS A 24 10.44 10.30 -2.10
N LEU A 25 10.61 9.03 -2.52
CA LEU A 25 11.03 7.97 -1.61
C LEU A 25 12.43 8.23 -1.03
N ILE A 26 13.36 8.73 -1.84
CA ILE A 26 14.77 8.91 -1.43
C ILE A 26 15.03 10.28 -0.79
N GLU A 27 14.28 11.33 -1.13
CA GLU A 27 14.42 12.68 -0.55
C GLU A 27 14.12 12.74 0.96
N ALA A 28 13.50 11.70 1.52
CA ALA A 28 13.40 11.56 2.96
C ALA A 28 14.77 11.30 3.64
N GLU A 29 15.84 10.96 2.90
CA GLU A 29 17.22 10.76 3.41
C GLU A 29 17.85 12.03 3.97
N GLU A 30 17.53 13.21 3.41
CA GLU A 30 18.18 14.48 3.81
C GLU A 30 17.81 14.98 5.22
N ILE A 31 16.77 14.43 5.83
CA ILE A 31 16.31 14.82 7.17
C ILE A 31 17.07 14.03 8.24
N HIS A 32 17.30 12.73 8.02
CA HIS A 32 17.93 11.87 9.02
C HIS A 32 19.41 12.23 9.20
N GLN A 33 20.14 12.57 8.13
CA GLN A 33 21.54 13.00 8.27
C GLN A 33 21.69 14.38 8.94
N ASN A 34 20.72 15.29 8.79
CA ASN A 34 20.77 16.61 9.42
C ASN A 34 20.34 16.62 10.90
N TYR A 35 19.60 15.59 11.35
CA TYR A 35 19.16 15.43 12.75
C TYR A 35 20.08 14.54 13.60
N GLU A 36 21.08 13.86 13.04
CA GLU A 36 22.06 13.07 13.82
C GLU A 36 22.89 13.89 14.83
N ASN A 37 22.73 15.22 14.85
CA ASN A 37 23.25 16.09 15.91
C ASN A 37 22.32 16.25 17.15
N VAL A 38 21.11 15.69 17.19
CA VAL A 38 20.25 15.76 18.39
C VAL A 38 19.42 14.47 18.60
N GLN A 39 19.93 13.61 19.49
CA GLN A 39 19.26 12.59 20.33
C GLN A 39 17.98 11.87 19.86
N VAL A 40 18.17 10.58 19.55
CA VAL A 40 17.35 9.38 19.88
C VAL A 40 15.83 9.58 20.03
N LEU A 41 15.13 9.40 18.91
CA LEU A 41 13.76 8.88 18.86
C LEU A 41 13.74 7.82 17.76
N GLU A 42 13.06 6.70 17.99
CA GLU A 42 13.00 5.51 17.10
C GLU A 42 12.58 5.90 15.68
N THR A 43 13.57 6.10 14.81
CA THR A 43 13.44 6.59 13.44
C THR A 43 13.29 5.41 12.49
N LEU A 44 12.15 5.32 11.80
CA LEU A 44 12.08 4.58 10.54
C LEU A 44 13.02 5.29 9.56
N LYS A 45 14.25 4.78 9.43
CA LYS A 45 15.21 5.24 8.41
C LYS A 45 14.51 5.25 7.06
N THR A 46 14.72 6.27 6.25
CA THR A 46 14.17 6.40 4.89
C THR A 46 14.42 5.16 4.04
N ASP A 47 15.59 4.55 4.21
CA ASP A 47 15.97 3.24 3.67
C ASP A 47 14.89 2.19 3.92
N ALA A 48 14.26 2.18 5.10
CA ALA A 48 13.25 1.20 5.46
C ALA A 48 12.00 1.29 4.58
N VAL A 49 11.58 2.49 4.18
CA VAL A 49 10.45 2.68 3.25
C VAL A 49 10.85 2.31 1.83
N LEU A 50 12.01 2.77 1.36
CA LEU A 50 12.54 2.40 0.04
C LEU A 50 12.65 0.88 -0.13
N TYR A 51 13.30 0.21 0.83
CA TYR A 51 13.44 -1.24 0.82
C TYR A 51 12.12 -1.97 1.06
N TYR A 52 11.15 -1.36 1.74
CA TYR A 52 9.80 -1.93 1.83
C TYR A 52 9.10 -1.92 0.47
N VAL A 53 9.09 -0.78 -0.24
CA VAL A 53 8.57 -0.69 -1.62
C VAL A 53 9.32 -1.65 -2.55
N HIS A 54 10.64 -1.79 -2.38
CA HIS A 54 11.43 -2.78 -3.12
C HIS A 54 10.92 -4.20 -2.89
N ARG A 55 10.74 -4.62 -1.63
CA ARG A 55 10.24 -5.95 -1.31
C ARG A 55 8.83 -6.20 -1.85
N THR A 56 7.93 -5.22 -1.81
CA THR A 56 6.57 -5.40 -2.36
C THR A 56 6.60 -5.57 -3.88
N LEU A 57 7.44 -4.80 -4.58
CA LEU A 57 7.64 -4.92 -6.03
C LEU A 57 8.35 -6.23 -6.43
N GLN A 58 9.27 -6.74 -5.59
CA GLN A 58 9.88 -8.06 -5.79
C GLN A 58 8.84 -9.19 -5.69
N VAL A 59 7.89 -9.08 -4.75
CA VAL A 59 6.79 -10.05 -4.66
C VAL A 59 5.95 -9.99 -5.94
N LEU A 60 5.57 -8.77 -6.37
CA LEU A 60 4.78 -8.56 -7.59
C LEU A 60 5.43 -9.19 -8.83
N ASP A 61 6.74 -9.05 -8.99
CA ASP A 61 7.47 -9.57 -10.16
C ASP A 61 7.40 -11.09 -10.30
N GLY A 62 7.13 -11.81 -9.21
CA GLY A 62 6.94 -13.26 -9.19
C GLY A 62 5.50 -13.74 -9.39
N LEU A 63 4.52 -12.85 -9.55
CA LEU A 63 3.10 -13.21 -9.61
C LEU A 63 2.62 -13.52 -11.04
N PRO A 64 1.66 -14.45 -11.20
CA PRO A 64 1.12 -14.83 -12.51
C PRO A 64 -0.01 -13.85 -12.93
N LEU A 65 0.34 -12.59 -13.17
CA LEU A 65 -0.59 -11.53 -13.56
C LEU A 65 -0.49 -11.22 -15.05
N ASP A 66 -1.59 -10.80 -15.66
CA ASP A 66 -1.54 -10.16 -16.96
C ASP A 66 -1.01 -8.70 -16.87
N GLU A 67 -0.77 -8.10 -18.03
CA GLU A 67 -0.15 -6.77 -18.12
C GLU A 67 -0.97 -5.67 -17.43
N GLU A 68 -2.30 -5.76 -17.47
CA GLU A 68 -3.19 -4.76 -16.88
C GLU A 68 -3.16 -4.84 -15.35
N ALA A 69 -3.40 -6.02 -14.79
CA ALA A 69 -3.41 -6.21 -13.33
C ALA A 69 -2.03 -5.94 -12.73
N TYR A 70 -0.96 -6.38 -13.40
CA TYR A 70 0.41 -6.07 -13.01
C TYR A 70 0.65 -4.56 -12.94
N ARG A 71 0.31 -3.82 -14.00
CA ARG A 71 0.53 -2.37 -14.09
C ARG A 71 -0.26 -1.59 -13.04
N ILE A 72 -1.50 -1.98 -12.76
CA ILE A 72 -2.34 -1.38 -11.71
C ILE A 72 -1.68 -1.59 -10.35
N ILE A 73 -1.35 -2.84 -9.99
CA ILE A 73 -0.74 -3.15 -8.68
C ILE A 73 0.64 -2.49 -8.55
N GLU A 74 1.46 -2.50 -9.60
CA GLU A 74 2.77 -1.85 -9.61
C GLU A 74 2.67 -0.36 -9.26
N LYS A 75 1.70 0.35 -9.86
CA LYS A 75 1.42 1.75 -9.53
C LYS A 75 0.93 1.91 -8.10
N VAL A 76 0.00 1.08 -7.63
CA VAL A 76 -0.48 1.17 -6.23
C VAL A 76 0.68 0.99 -5.24
N LEU A 77 1.51 -0.03 -5.40
CA LEU A 77 2.64 -0.31 -4.51
C LEU A 77 3.67 0.82 -4.49
N THR A 78 3.92 1.42 -5.64
CA THR A 78 4.89 2.51 -5.80
C THR A 78 4.49 3.78 -5.03
N TYR A 79 3.19 4.05 -4.95
CA TYR A 79 2.67 5.30 -4.37
C TYR A 79 2.10 5.15 -2.95
N SER A 80 1.87 3.93 -2.46
CA SER A 80 1.17 3.66 -1.18
C SER A 80 1.87 4.22 0.06
N GLU A 81 3.18 4.49 -0.02
CA GLU A 81 4.01 4.89 1.12
C GLU A 81 4.43 6.37 1.10
N LEU A 82 3.97 7.16 0.12
CA LEU A 82 4.46 8.52 -0.11
C LEU A 82 4.19 9.48 1.06
N ALA A 83 3.10 9.31 1.79
CA ALA A 83 2.81 10.12 2.97
C ALA A 83 3.84 9.96 4.10
N LYS A 84 4.68 8.91 4.07
CA LYS A 84 5.73 8.65 5.08
C LYS A 84 7.10 9.24 4.70
N VAL A 85 7.27 9.68 3.45
CA VAL A 85 8.55 10.16 2.90
C VAL A 85 8.47 11.64 2.47
N GLY A 86 9.38 12.07 1.59
CA GLY A 86 9.53 13.46 1.15
C GLY A 86 10.36 14.33 2.10
N SER A 87 10.96 15.38 1.53
CA SER A 87 11.70 16.41 2.26
C SER A 87 10.79 17.24 3.19
N LEU A 88 11.37 17.95 4.17
CA LEU A 88 10.61 18.83 5.07
C LEU A 88 9.76 19.84 4.29
N LYS A 89 10.35 20.47 3.27
CA LYS A 89 9.69 21.45 2.42
C LYS A 89 8.50 20.86 1.66
N GLN A 90 8.65 19.64 1.11
CA GLN A 90 7.54 18.95 0.44
C GLN A 90 6.43 18.61 1.43
N ARG A 91 6.77 18.07 2.60
CA ARG A 91 5.79 17.71 3.63
C ARG A 91 5.04 18.93 4.17
N GLU A 92 5.72 20.06 4.34
CA GLU A 92 5.10 21.34 4.69
C GLU A 92 4.15 21.82 3.59
N GLN A 93 4.56 21.72 2.32
CA GLN A 93 3.73 22.09 1.18
C GLN A 93 2.47 21.21 1.08
N TRP A 94 2.61 19.89 1.24
CA TRP A 94 1.48 18.96 1.25
C TRP A 94 0.49 19.29 2.38
N LYS A 95 0.98 19.54 3.59
CA LYS A 95 0.13 19.98 4.71
C LYS A 95 -0.57 21.31 4.42
N LYS A 96 0.14 22.28 3.83
CA LYS A 96 -0.45 23.57 3.43
C LYS A 96 -1.54 23.42 2.37
N ASN A 97 -1.42 22.40 1.50
CA ASN A 97 -2.43 22.04 0.51
C ASN A 97 -3.59 21.22 1.10
N GLY A 98 -3.59 20.94 2.41
CA GLY A 98 -4.66 20.21 3.10
C GLY A 98 -4.49 18.69 3.11
N ILE A 99 -3.35 18.16 2.64
CA ILE A 99 -3.09 16.72 2.63
C ILE A 99 -2.84 16.21 4.06
N ASN A 100 -3.61 15.21 4.49
CA ASN A 100 -3.46 14.60 5.80
C ASN A 100 -2.36 13.53 5.80
N LEU A 101 -1.18 13.89 6.30
CA LEU A 101 -0.04 12.97 6.40
C LEU A 101 -0.11 12.01 7.61
N PHE A 102 -1.09 12.15 8.52
CA PHE A 102 -1.26 11.24 9.66
C PHE A 102 -1.97 9.94 9.25
N VAL A 103 -2.94 10.04 8.34
CA VAL A 103 -3.64 8.89 7.77
C VAL A 103 -2.95 8.53 6.45
N HIS A 104 -1.92 7.69 6.54
CA HIS A 104 -0.93 7.53 5.46
C HIS A 104 -1.52 7.07 4.12
N ASN A 105 -2.54 6.20 4.12
CA ASN A 105 -3.21 5.73 2.92
C ASN A 105 -3.98 6.86 2.21
N GLU A 106 -4.72 7.67 2.96
CA GLU A 106 -5.39 8.86 2.45
C GLU A 106 -4.37 9.88 1.92
N GLY A 107 -3.37 10.22 2.73
CA GLY A 107 -2.33 11.16 2.35
C GLY A 107 -1.55 10.71 1.11
N SER A 108 -1.28 9.42 0.97
CA SER A 108 -0.57 8.89 -0.20
C SER A 108 -1.42 8.91 -1.47
N ALA A 109 -2.74 8.67 -1.35
CA ALA A 109 -3.67 8.82 -2.46
C ALA A 109 -3.80 10.28 -2.93
N ASP A 110 -3.78 11.22 -1.99
CA ASP A 110 -3.80 12.65 -2.29
C ASP A 110 -2.48 13.12 -2.91
N ILE A 111 -1.33 12.66 -2.41
CA ILE A 111 -0.01 12.94 -3.02
C ILE A 111 0.08 12.32 -4.42
N PHE A 112 -0.41 11.09 -4.62
CA PHE A 112 -0.51 10.50 -5.95
C PHE A 112 -1.29 11.42 -6.90
N SER A 113 -2.44 11.92 -6.46
CA SER A 113 -3.25 12.87 -7.23
C SER A 113 -2.48 14.15 -7.53
N ASP A 114 -1.84 14.74 -6.53
CA ASP A 114 -1.04 15.97 -6.67
C ASP A 114 0.09 15.79 -7.68
N ILE A 115 0.81 14.66 -7.65
CA ILE A 115 1.86 14.34 -8.61
C ILE A 115 1.30 14.19 -10.03
N GLN A 116 0.15 13.53 -10.19
CA GLN A 116 -0.48 13.39 -11.51
C GLN A 116 -0.96 14.74 -12.08
N PHE A 117 -1.57 15.58 -11.25
CA PHE A 117 -2.15 16.86 -11.70
C PHE A 117 -1.11 17.98 -11.84
N ILE A 118 -0.19 18.14 -10.89
CA ILE A 118 0.81 19.22 -10.89
C ILE A 118 2.04 18.83 -11.70
N GLY A 119 2.48 17.57 -11.60
CA GLY A 119 3.68 17.09 -12.27
C GLY A 119 3.55 17.01 -13.79
N ARG A 120 2.32 17.13 -14.33
CA ARG A 120 1.97 16.86 -15.75
C ARG A 120 2.66 15.59 -16.27
N VAL A 121 2.81 14.61 -15.40
CA VAL A 121 3.30 13.30 -15.81
C VAL A 121 2.13 12.74 -16.61
N GLU A 122 2.21 12.82 -17.94
CA GLU A 122 1.33 12.10 -18.85
C GLU A 122 1.36 10.64 -18.43
N THR A 123 0.41 10.26 -17.59
CA THR A 123 0.13 8.87 -17.38
C THR A 123 -0.75 8.48 -18.54
N ASN A 124 -0.35 7.46 -19.28
CA ASN A 124 -1.19 6.79 -20.27
C ASN A 124 -2.40 6.08 -19.61
N LEU A 125 -2.91 6.62 -18.50
CA LEU A 125 -4.04 6.11 -17.75
C LEU A 125 -5.28 6.84 -18.25
N ASN A 126 -6.32 6.06 -18.56
CA ASN A 126 -7.64 6.65 -18.68
C ASN A 126 -8.14 7.09 -17.29
N SER A 127 -9.18 7.92 -17.27
CA SER A 127 -9.75 8.47 -16.03
C SER A 127 -10.20 7.40 -15.04
N THR A 128 -10.79 6.30 -15.53
CA THR A 128 -11.31 5.21 -14.70
C THR A 128 -10.17 4.48 -13.99
N GLU A 129 -9.09 4.17 -14.71
CA GLU A 129 -7.92 3.51 -14.14
C GLU A 129 -7.18 4.40 -13.14
N TYR A 130 -7.05 5.69 -13.46
CA TYR A 130 -6.48 6.67 -12.52
C TYR A 130 -7.25 6.69 -11.19
N LEU A 131 -8.58 6.79 -11.24
CA LEU A 131 -9.43 6.80 -10.05
C LEU A 131 -9.34 5.47 -9.30
N PHE A 132 -9.32 4.36 -10.03
CA PHE A 132 -9.20 3.02 -9.44
C PHE A 132 -7.88 2.84 -8.68
N ILE A 133 -6.76 3.23 -9.27
CA ILE A 133 -5.45 3.21 -8.62
C ILE A 133 -5.45 4.10 -7.37
N ARG A 134 -5.99 5.32 -7.47
CA ARG A 134 -6.09 6.23 -6.34
C ARG A 134 -6.90 5.62 -5.19
N ASP A 135 -8.02 4.98 -5.49
CA ASP A 135 -8.89 4.39 -4.47
C ASP A 135 -8.31 3.08 -3.90
N LEU A 136 -7.54 2.31 -4.68
CA LEU A 136 -6.74 1.20 -4.19
C LEU A 136 -5.62 1.69 -3.24
N ILE A 137 -4.94 2.79 -3.57
CA ILE A 137 -3.98 3.43 -2.64
C ILE A 137 -4.72 3.89 -1.38
N ARG A 138 -5.89 4.51 -1.52
CA ARG A 138 -6.66 4.98 -0.37
C ARG A 138 -7.08 3.85 0.56
N THR A 139 -7.38 2.68 0.02
CA THR A 139 -7.88 1.53 0.79
C THR A 139 -6.79 0.55 1.18
N HIS A 140 -5.54 0.72 0.74
CA HIS A 140 -4.47 -0.23 1.02
C HIS A 140 -4.29 -0.46 2.53
N GLY A 141 -4.09 -1.72 2.91
CA GLY A 141 -3.89 -2.12 4.31
C GLY A 141 -5.18 -2.30 5.14
N LEU A 142 -6.35 -1.83 4.70
CA LEU A 142 -7.59 -2.00 5.49
C LEU A 142 -8.02 -3.46 5.64
N ILE A 143 -7.81 -4.32 4.62
CA ILE A 143 -8.06 -5.77 4.75
C ILE A 143 -7.17 -6.38 5.84
N GLY A 144 -5.89 -6.03 5.88
CA GLY A 144 -4.99 -6.47 6.95
C GLY A 144 -5.42 -6.00 8.34
N GLN A 145 -5.83 -4.73 8.46
CA GLN A 145 -6.40 -4.17 9.71
C GLN A 145 -7.71 -4.87 10.08
N TYR A 146 -8.56 -5.18 9.11
CA TYR A 146 -9.80 -5.92 9.31
C TYR A 146 -9.53 -7.32 9.87
N ILE A 147 -8.56 -8.05 9.33
CA ILE A 147 -8.21 -9.39 9.85
C ILE A 147 -7.77 -9.31 11.32
N ARG A 148 -7.06 -8.24 11.71
CA ARG A 148 -6.65 -7.97 13.11
C ARG A 148 -7.77 -7.41 14.00
N GLY A 149 -8.95 -7.14 13.44
CA GLY A 149 -10.08 -6.57 14.16
C GLY A 149 -10.02 -5.04 14.34
N GLU A 150 -9.09 -4.36 13.69
CA GLU A 150 -8.80 -2.92 13.87
C GLU A 150 -9.68 -2.01 12.99
N ALA A 151 -10.20 -2.54 11.88
CA ALA A 151 -10.94 -1.76 10.89
C ALA A 151 -12.26 -2.39 10.44
N ARG A 152 -13.10 -1.55 9.86
CA ARG A 152 -14.26 -1.91 9.03
C ARG A 152 -13.87 -1.80 7.55
N LEU A 153 -14.66 -2.38 6.65
CA LEU A 153 -14.40 -2.39 5.21
C LEU A 153 -15.44 -1.62 4.39
N ASP A 154 -16.15 -0.66 5.01
CA ASP A 154 -17.18 0.12 4.32
C ASP A 154 -16.59 0.81 3.06
N SER A 155 -15.36 1.34 3.12
CA SER A 155 -14.66 1.93 1.97
C SER A 155 -14.23 0.94 0.87
N HIS A 156 -14.01 -0.34 1.21
CA HIS A 156 -13.78 -1.37 0.19
C HIS A 156 -15.08 -1.74 -0.53
N VAL A 157 -16.21 -1.74 0.19
CA VAL A 157 -17.53 -1.97 -0.41
C VAL A 157 -17.83 -0.86 -1.43
N ASP A 158 -17.54 0.39 -1.09
CA ASP A 158 -17.69 1.52 -2.01
C ASP A 158 -16.80 1.34 -3.26
N LEU A 159 -15.52 1.03 -3.07
CA LEU A 159 -14.58 0.75 -4.16
C LEU A 159 -15.11 -0.36 -5.10
N ILE A 160 -15.53 -1.49 -4.56
CA ILE A 160 -16.05 -2.60 -5.37
C ILE A 160 -17.27 -2.17 -6.16
N ASN A 161 -18.23 -1.50 -5.51
CA ASN A 161 -19.46 -1.05 -6.18
C ASN A 161 -19.19 -0.03 -7.29
N THR A 162 -18.18 0.83 -7.13
CA THR A 162 -17.77 1.80 -8.15
C THR A 162 -17.17 1.15 -9.39
N TYR A 163 -16.37 0.08 -9.22
CA TYR A 163 -15.54 -0.46 -10.31
C TYR A 163 -15.98 -1.82 -10.85
N LYS A 164 -17.03 -2.44 -10.28
CA LYS A 164 -17.51 -3.77 -10.69
C LYS A 164 -17.95 -3.87 -12.16
N GLU A 165 -18.52 -2.82 -12.73
CA GLU A 165 -18.99 -2.84 -14.12
C GLU A 165 -17.80 -2.83 -15.11
N GLU A 166 -16.75 -2.08 -14.77
CA GLU A 166 -15.55 -1.95 -15.61
C GLU A 166 -14.68 -3.21 -15.53
N TYR A 167 -14.33 -3.64 -14.30
CA TYR A 167 -13.34 -4.70 -14.11
C TYR A 167 -13.95 -6.09 -13.92
N ARG A 168 -15.22 -6.19 -13.51
CA ARG A 168 -15.90 -7.44 -13.11
C ARG A 168 -15.34 -8.03 -11.81
N ASP A 169 -16.16 -8.83 -11.13
CA ASP A 169 -15.83 -9.42 -9.83
C ASP A 169 -14.55 -10.24 -9.84
N VAL A 170 -14.35 -11.07 -10.87
CA VAL A 170 -13.17 -11.94 -10.98
C VAL A 170 -11.87 -11.13 -10.98
N ARG A 171 -11.82 -10.03 -11.74
CA ARG A 171 -10.63 -9.16 -11.81
C ARG A 171 -10.43 -8.38 -10.53
N LEU A 172 -11.51 -7.83 -9.95
CA LEU A 172 -11.40 -7.08 -8.70
C LEU A 172 -10.91 -7.98 -7.56
N LYS A 173 -11.43 -9.21 -7.45
CA LYS A 173 -10.95 -10.20 -6.48
C LYS A 173 -9.48 -10.54 -6.69
N GLU A 174 -9.05 -10.73 -7.94
CA GLU A 174 -7.66 -10.99 -8.31
C GLU A 174 -6.74 -9.83 -7.89
N ILE A 175 -7.08 -8.59 -8.27
CA ILE A 175 -6.30 -7.39 -7.93
C ILE A 175 -6.21 -7.20 -6.41
N LEU A 176 -7.34 -7.30 -5.69
CA LEU A 176 -7.36 -7.16 -4.25
C LEU A 176 -6.53 -8.24 -3.56
N TYR A 177 -6.60 -9.49 -4.02
CA TYR A 177 -5.87 -10.60 -3.43
C TYR A 177 -4.36 -10.43 -3.60
N TYR A 178 -3.91 -10.17 -4.83
CA TYR A 178 -2.48 -10.03 -5.13
C TYR A 178 -1.88 -8.72 -4.60
N LEU A 179 -2.66 -7.63 -4.53
CA LEU A 179 -2.23 -6.41 -3.83
C LEU A 179 -1.96 -6.68 -2.35
N ASN A 180 -2.86 -7.39 -1.67
CA ASN A 180 -2.66 -7.78 -0.27
C ASN A 180 -1.50 -8.78 -0.10
N GLN A 181 -1.31 -9.70 -1.04
CA GLN A 181 -0.12 -10.56 -1.06
C GLN A 181 1.16 -9.72 -1.09
N CYS A 182 1.28 -8.78 -2.05
CA CYS A 182 2.47 -7.94 -2.18
C CYS A 182 2.76 -7.15 -0.90
N ILE A 183 1.75 -6.52 -0.32
CA ILE A 183 1.85 -5.71 0.91
C ILE A 183 2.28 -6.58 2.11
N ILE A 184 1.59 -7.70 2.36
CA ILE A 184 1.80 -8.51 3.56
C ILE A 184 3.08 -9.34 3.43
N GLU A 185 3.33 -9.94 2.26
CA GLU A 185 4.53 -10.73 1.99
C GLU A 185 5.79 -9.84 1.98
N GLY A 186 5.67 -8.59 1.50
CA GLY A 186 6.73 -7.58 1.57
C GLY A 186 7.12 -7.18 3.00
N VAL A 187 6.24 -7.40 3.99
CA VAL A 187 6.58 -7.36 5.42
C VAL A 187 7.16 -8.69 5.88
N SER A 188 6.49 -9.81 5.60
CA SER A 188 6.94 -11.15 6.00
C SER A 188 6.24 -12.26 5.22
N LYS A 189 7.04 -13.13 4.59
CA LYS A 189 6.57 -14.38 3.95
C LYS A 189 5.84 -15.31 4.91
N ALA A 190 6.30 -15.39 6.16
CA ALA A 190 5.67 -16.19 7.19
C ALA A 190 4.28 -15.63 7.55
N LEU A 191 4.17 -14.30 7.68
CA LEU A 191 2.90 -13.64 7.95
C LEU A 191 1.91 -13.88 6.80
N TRP A 192 2.34 -13.70 5.55
CA TRP A 192 1.48 -13.99 4.39
C TRP A 192 0.98 -15.44 4.39
N SER A 193 1.88 -16.40 4.66
CA SER A 193 1.51 -17.82 4.74
C SER A 193 0.45 -18.10 5.80
N GLU A 194 0.46 -17.35 6.91
CA GLU A 194 -0.52 -17.43 8.00
C GLU A 194 -1.88 -16.86 7.57
N VAL A 195 -1.90 -15.68 6.94
CA VAL A 195 -3.15 -14.91 6.73
C VAL A 195 -3.75 -14.99 5.32
N LYS A 196 -3.09 -15.64 4.35
CA LYS A 196 -3.56 -15.68 2.94
C LYS A 196 -5.00 -16.21 2.78
N ASN A 197 -5.39 -17.18 3.60
CA ASN A 197 -6.75 -17.73 3.57
C ASN A 197 -7.76 -16.75 4.15
N ASP A 198 -7.41 -16.05 5.22
CA ASP A 198 -8.26 -15.01 5.82
C ASP A 198 -8.44 -13.83 4.86
N VAL A 199 -7.39 -13.45 4.13
CA VAL A 199 -7.45 -12.45 3.06
C VAL A 199 -8.41 -12.89 1.97
N LYS A 200 -8.30 -14.13 1.49
CA LYS A 200 -9.21 -14.66 0.47
C LYS A 200 -10.67 -14.67 0.95
N ILE A 201 -10.93 -15.17 2.16
CA ILE A 201 -12.27 -15.20 2.76
C ILE A 201 -12.84 -13.79 2.92
N THR A 202 -12.01 -12.84 3.38
CA THR A 202 -12.41 -11.45 3.55
C THR A 202 -12.78 -10.82 2.21
N ILE A 203 -11.98 -11.06 1.16
CA ILE A 203 -12.26 -10.57 -0.19
C ILE A 203 -13.53 -11.21 -0.73
N ASP A 204 -13.70 -12.53 -0.64
CA ASP A 204 -14.92 -13.20 -1.11
C ASP A 204 -16.17 -12.65 -0.39
N GLY A 205 -16.09 -12.45 0.92
CA GLY A 205 -17.17 -11.86 1.73
C GLY A 205 -17.59 -10.44 1.30
N LEU A 206 -16.66 -9.62 0.81
CA LEU A 206 -16.98 -8.28 0.28
C LEU A 206 -17.91 -8.33 -0.94
N PHE A 207 -17.83 -9.37 -1.76
CA PHE A 207 -18.68 -9.54 -2.94
C PHE A 207 -19.99 -10.28 -2.62
N ASP A 208 -19.93 -11.23 -1.69
CA ASP A 208 -21.09 -12.04 -1.31
C ASP A 208 -22.01 -11.31 -0.30
N GLY A 209 -21.62 -10.11 0.14
CA GLY A 209 -22.36 -9.29 1.10
C GLY A 209 -22.21 -9.76 2.55
N TYR A 210 -21.25 -10.64 2.83
CA TYR A 210 -20.99 -11.16 4.17
C TYR A 210 -19.73 -10.54 4.77
N MET A 211 -19.91 -9.75 5.82
CA MET A 211 -18.81 -9.19 6.61
C MET A 211 -18.93 -9.64 8.07
N GLU A 212 -17.88 -10.27 8.60
CA GLU A 212 -17.81 -10.64 10.01
C GLU A 212 -17.97 -9.37 10.89
N PRO A 213 -18.97 -9.34 11.80
CA PRO A 213 -19.23 -8.20 12.67
C PRO A 213 -18.02 -7.85 13.52
N PHE A 214 -17.82 -6.56 13.79
CA PHE A 214 -16.71 -6.08 14.62
C PHE A 214 -16.64 -6.80 15.98
N THR A 215 -17.79 -7.01 16.64
CA THR A 215 -17.89 -7.70 17.93
C THR A 215 -17.27 -9.10 17.92
N SER A 216 -17.39 -9.82 16.81
CA SER A 216 -16.82 -11.16 16.65
C SER A 216 -15.31 -11.11 16.47
N ARG A 217 -14.75 -9.97 16.06
CA ARG A 217 -13.31 -9.76 15.80
C ARG A 217 -12.55 -9.06 16.92
N ILE A 218 -13.23 -8.51 17.93
CA ILE A 218 -12.61 -7.78 19.06
C ILE A 218 -11.48 -8.59 19.72
N HIS A 219 -11.65 -9.91 19.85
CA HIS A 219 -10.64 -10.77 20.47
C HIS A 219 -9.27 -10.71 19.76
N ARG A 220 -9.25 -10.38 18.47
CA ARG A 220 -8.02 -10.31 17.64
C ARG A 220 -7.19 -9.05 17.91
N LEU A 221 -7.74 -8.06 18.60
CA LEU A 221 -7.05 -6.82 18.98
C LEU A 221 -5.95 -7.02 20.03
N THR A 222 -5.87 -8.20 20.67
CA THR A 222 -4.84 -8.47 21.68
C THR A 222 -3.86 -9.55 21.21
N PRO A 223 -2.53 -9.34 21.35
CA PRO A 223 -1.51 -10.32 20.97
C PRO A 223 -1.57 -11.67 21.72
N LYS A 224 -2.46 -11.83 22.72
CA LYS A 224 -2.45 -12.95 23.67
C LYS A 224 -3.11 -14.25 23.18
N HIS A 225 -3.72 -14.29 21.99
CA HIS A 225 -4.48 -15.48 21.56
C HIS A 225 -3.77 -16.47 20.63
N LYS A 226 -2.46 -16.31 20.37
CA LYS A 226 -1.66 -17.35 19.68
C LYS A 226 -1.34 -18.59 20.54
N GLY A 227 -1.74 -18.63 21.82
CA GLY A 227 -1.30 -19.68 22.77
C GLY A 227 -2.35 -20.39 23.63
N GLN A 228 -3.66 -20.15 23.47
CA GLN A 228 -4.66 -20.74 24.39
C GLN A 228 -5.98 -21.14 23.71
N TYR A 229 -5.93 -22.05 22.73
CA TYR A 229 -7.11 -22.90 22.40
C TYR A 229 -6.72 -24.35 22.09
N LEU A 230 -5.69 -24.86 22.79
CA LEU A 230 -5.50 -26.29 23.04
C LEU A 230 -5.44 -26.50 24.55
N LYS A 231 -6.59 -26.39 25.21
CA LYS A 231 -6.96 -27.15 26.42
C LYS A 231 -8.35 -26.73 26.91
N LYS A 232 -9.16 -27.77 27.18
CA LYS A 232 -10.56 -27.80 27.65
C LYS A 232 -11.56 -27.71 26.49
N ILE A 233 -12.32 -28.74 26.15
CA ILE A 233 -12.81 -29.92 26.91
C ILE A 233 -12.58 -31.18 26.07
#